data_AF-A0A453CH23-F1
#
_entry.id   AF-A0A453CH23-F1
#
_cell.length_a   1.000
_cell.length_b   1.000
_cell.length_c   1.000
_cell.angle_alpha   90.00
_cell.angle_beta   90.00
_cell.angle_gamma   90.00
#
_symmetry.space_group_name_H-M   'P 1'
#
loop_
_entity.id
_entity.type
_entity.pdbx_description
1 polymer ?
#
loop_
_entity_poly.entity_id
_entity_poly.type
_entity_poly.pdbx_seq_one_letter_code
_entity_poly.pdbx_strand_id
1 'polypeptide(L)'
;AVLKDVLEKFLPDDLHIRCNGRIRVAITQLSWRPRGLLVDQFDSKEDVINAIITSSFIPGYLAPRPATLFRNRLCVDGGLTLFMPPTSASETVRICAFPAGRLGLQGIGISPDCNPENRATPRQLFNWALEPAEDEVLDKLYELGYQDAAVWAEQNSPESTVKIEQLGTD
;
A
#
# COMPACT_ATOMS: atom_id res chain seq x y z
N ALA A 1 19.19 5.74 5.98
CA ALA A 1 18.07 6.39 5.24
C ALA A 1 16.92 6.38 6.20
N VAL A 2 16.23 7.50 6.44
CA VAL A 2 15.34 7.66 7.61
C VAL A 2 14.43 6.46 7.85
N LEU A 3 13.78 5.95 6.80
CA LEU A 3 12.93 4.75 6.90
C LEU A 3 13.69 3.51 7.41
N LYS A 4 14.86 3.19 6.84
CA LYS A 4 15.68 2.05 7.27
C LYS A 4 16.06 2.17 8.75
N ASP A 5 16.52 3.35 9.14
CA ASP A 5 17.00 3.63 10.50
C ASP A 5 15.86 3.52 11.53
N VAL A 6 14.64 3.95 11.15
CA VAL A 6 13.41 3.78 11.95
C VAL A 6 13.01 2.31 12.06
N LEU A 7 12.98 1.57 10.94
CA LEU A 7 12.60 0.16 10.95
C LEU A 7 13.58 -0.68 11.78
N GLU A 8 14.89 -0.42 11.67
CA GLU A 8 15.92 -1.10 12.47
C GLU A 8 15.76 -0.83 13.96
N LYS A 9 15.44 0.41 14.33
CA LYS A 9 15.29 0.84 15.73
C LYS A 9 14.04 0.28 16.40
N PHE A 10 12.90 0.26 15.71
CA PHE A 10 11.60 0.01 16.35
C PHE A 10 11.04 -1.40 16.10
N LEU A 11 11.45 -2.10 15.05
CA LEU A 11 10.96 -3.46 14.80
C LEU A 11 11.72 -4.49 15.66
N PRO A 12 11.06 -5.57 16.09
CA PRO A 12 11.68 -6.59 16.94
C PRO A 12 12.65 -7.47 16.13
N ASP A 13 13.56 -8.15 16.83
CA ASP A 13 14.60 -9.00 16.20
C ASP A 13 14.06 -10.26 15.52
N ASP A 14 12.94 -10.77 16.01
CA ASP A 14 12.21 -11.93 15.46
C ASP A 14 11.20 -11.54 14.35
N LEU A 15 11.27 -10.31 13.81
CA LEU A 15 10.35 -9.80 12.79
C LEU A 15 10.13 -10.77 11.62
N HIS A 16 11.21 -11.33 11.07
CA HIS A 16 11.16 -12.28 9.95
C HIS A 16 10.31 -13.53 10.25
N ILE A 17 10.39 -14.07 11.46
CA ILE A 17 9.56 -15.19 11.92
C ILE A 17 8.08 -14.78 11.97
N ARG A 18 7.80 -13.57 12.47
CA ARG A 18 6.43 -13.05 12.59
C ARG A 18 5.79 -12.75 11.22
N CYS A 19 6.59 -12.31 10.25
CA CYS A 19 6.13 -11.89 8.93
C CYS A 19 5.98 -13.05 7.94
N ASN A 20 6.80 -14.12 8.06
CA ASN A 20 6.80 -15.23 7.10
C ASN A 20 5.41 -15.85 6.92
N GLY A 21 4.97 -15.92 5.66
CA GLY A 21 3.66 -16.43 5.27
C GLY A 21 2.46 -15.52 5.62
N ARG A 22 2.68 -14.40 6.34
CA ARG A 22 1.63 -13.44 6.72
C ARG A 22 1.69 -12.13 5.95
N ILE A 23 2.89 -11.68 5.61
CA ILE A 23 3.13 -10.47 4.84
C ILE A 23 3.73 -10.84 3.50
N ARG A 24 3.29 -10.15 2.44
CA ARG A 24 3.89 -10.23 1.10
C ARG A 24 4.32 -8.84 0.66
N VAL A 25 5.59 -8.68 0.31
CA VAL A 25 6.15 -7.41 -0.15
C VAL A 25 6.34 -7.46 -1.66
N ALA A 26 5.68 -6.57 -2.38
CA ALA A 26 5.79 -6.48 -3.83
C ALA A 26 7.03 -5.67 -4.23
N ILE A 27 7.85 -6.25 -5.10
CA ILE A 27 9.00 -5.58 -5.73
C ILE A 27 9.04 -5.90 -7.21
N THR A 28 9.63 -5.01 -8.01
CA THR A 28 9.84 -5.29 -9.43
C THR A 28 11.30 -5.65 -9.66
N GLN A 29 11.57 -6.88 -10.11
CA GLN A 29 12.88 -7.26 -10.62
C GLN A 29 13.07 -6.68 -12.02
N LEU A 30 14.16 -5.94 -12.21
CA LEU A 30 14.59 -5.44 -13.49
C LEU A 30 15.36 -6.51 -14.26
N SER A 31 14.94 -6.71 -15.50
CA SER A 31 15.63 -7.52 -16.50
C SER A 31 15.23 -7.00 -17.88
N TRP A 32 15.56 -7.72 -18.97
CA TRP A 32 15.03 -7.37 -20.31
C TRP A 32 13.50 -7.22 -20.33
N ARG A 33 12.80 -8.01 -19.50
CA ARG A 33 11.37 -7.79 -19.19
C ARG A 33 11.19 -7.65 -17.67
N PRO A 34 10.69 -6.50 -17.17
CA PRO A 34 10.41 -6.34 -15.75
C PRO A 34 9.47 -7.43 -15.23
N ARG A 35 9.77 -7.98 -14.05
CA ARG A 35 8.98 -9.06 -13.43
C ARG A 35 8.63 -8.68 -12.00
N GLY A 36 7.33 -8.71 -11.67
CA GLY A 36 6.87 -8.59 -10.30
C GLY A 36 7.23 -9.81 -9.47
N LEU A 37 7.72 -9.57 -8.26
CA LEU A 37 7.99 -10.58 -7.24
C LEU A 37 7.19 -10.24 -5.98
N LEU A 38 6.61 -11.26 -5.36
CA LEU A 38 6.01 -11.17 -4.04
C LEU A 38 6.91 -11.90 -3.06
N VAL A 39 7.61 -11.14 -2.22
CA VAL A 39 8.51 -11.69 -1.20
C VAL A 39 7.67 -11.97 0.05
N ASP A 40 7.55 -13.24 0.43
CA ASP A 40 6.73 -13.69 1.56
C ASP A 40 7.46 -14.63 2.54
N GLN A 41 8.74 -14.90 2.26
CA GLN A 41 9.68 -15.62 3.10
C GLN A 41 10.94 -14.79 3.28
N PHE A 42 11.36 -14.63 4.52
CA PHE A 42 12.43 -13.76 4.99
C PHE A 42 13.37 -14.55 5.89
N ASP A 43 14.67 -14.35 5.68
CA ASP A 43 15.72 -15.11 6.37
C ASP A 43 16.20 -14.40 7.65
N SER A 44 15.96 -13.09 7.78
CA SER A 44 16.38 -12.28 8.93
C SER A 44 15.58 -10.97 9.02
N LYS A 45 15.67 -10.27 10.16
CA LYS A 45 15.11 -8.89 10.30
C LYS A 45 15.63 -7.97 9.21
N GLU A 46 16.93 -8.03 8.93
CA GLU A 46 17.55 -7.21 7.88
C GLU A 46 16.96 -7.51 6.49
N ASP A 47 16.70 -8.78 6.19
CA ASP A 47 16.13 -9.19 4.91
C ASP A 47 14.67 -8.69 4.73
N VAL A 48 13.86 -8.69 5.80
CA VAL A 48 12.52 -8.04 5.81
C VAL A 48 12.66 -6.54 5.53
N ILE A 49 13.55 -5.86 6.25
CA ILE A 49 13.77 -4.42 6.11
C ILE A 49 14.24 -4.10 4.69
N ASN A 50 15.20 -4.86 4.15
CA ASN A 50 15.70 -4.67 2.79
C ASN A 50 14.59 -4.89 1.74
N ALA A 51 13.68 -5.84 1.95
CA ALA A 51 12.50 -6.02 1.09
C ALA A 51 11.58 -4.79 1.13
N ILE A 52 11.26 -4.26 2.32
CA ILE A 52 10.44 -3.05 2.49
C ILE A 52 11.11 -1.84 1.84
N ILE A 53 12.40 -1.62 2.09
CA ILE A 53 13.17 -0.52 1.49
C ILE A 53 13.19 -0.63 -0.03
N THR A 54 13.31 -1.84 -0.58
CA THR A 54 13.24 -2.08 -2.02
C THR A 54 11.85 -1.79 -2.57
N SER A 55 10.79 -2.18 -1.86
CA SER A 55 9.40 -1.90 -2.24
C SER A 55 9.06 -0.41 -2.20
N SER A 56 9.73 0.36 -1.34
CA SER A 56 9.62 1.82 -1.28
C SER A 56 10.63 2.55 -2.18
N PHE A 57 11.46 1.82 -2.95
CA PHE A 57 12.47 2.39 -3.82
C PHE A 57 11.84 2.84 -5.15
N ILE A 58 11.18 3.99 -5.14
CA ILE A 58 10.49 4.56 -6.30
C ILE A 58 11.50 5.37 -7.14
N PRO A 59 11.89 4.92 -8.35
CA PRO A 59 12.89 5.61 -9.17
C PRO A 59 12.49 7.04 -9.52
N GLY A 60 13.42 7.98 -9.37
CA GLY A 60 13.18 9.41 -9.68
C GLY A 60 12.35 10.16 -8.63
N TYR A 61 11.92 9.48 -7.56
CA TYR A 61 11.17 10.08 -6.46
C TYR A 61 11.95 9.97 -5.14
N LEU A 62 11.96 8.80 -4.50
CA LEU A 62 12.64 8.59 -3.20
C LEU A 62 14.07 8.05 -3.36
N ALA A 63 14.48 7.74 -4.59
CA ALA A 63 15.66 6.97 -4.88
C ALA A 63 16.74 7.82 -5.59
N PRO A 64 17.96 7.92 -5.03
CA PRO A 64 19.06 8.63 -5.68
C PRO A 64 19.67 7.86 -6.87
N ARG A 65 19.27 6.59 -7.06
CA ARG A 65 19.74 5.70 -8.12
C ARG A 65 18.55 5.13 -8.88
N PRO A 66 18.71 4.71 -10.14
CA PRO A 66 17.60 4.17 -10.93
C PRO A 66 17.08 2.81 -10.43
N ALA A 67 17.88 2.08 -9.64
CA ALA A 67 17.50 0.81 -9.04
C ALA A 67 18.37 0.50 -7.80
N THR A 68 17.96 -0.52 -7.04
CA THR A 68 18.68 -1.05 -5.87
C THR A 68 18.91 -2.56 -6.01
N LEU A 69 19.75 -3.14 -5.14
CA LEU A 69 19.94 -4.59 -5.08
C LEU A 69 19.14 -5.19 -3.94
N PHE A 70 18.36 -6.22 -4.24
CA PHE A 70 17.70 -7.08 -3.26
C PHE A 70 18.01 -8.54 -3.60
N ARG A 71 18.61 -9.28 -2.67
CA ARG A 71 19.05 -10.68 -2.87
C ARG A 71 19.79 -10.90 -4.20
N ASN A 72 20.79 -10.03 -4.46
CA ASN A 72 21.61 -10.02 -5.69
C ASN A 72 20.83 -9.82 -7.00
N ARG A 73 19.63 -9.25 -6.95
CA ARG A 73 18.82 -8.88 -8.11
C ARG A 73 18.64 -7.38 -8.16
N LEU A 74 18.73 -6.81 -9.36
CA LEU A 74 18.43 -5.41 -9.57
C LEU A 74 16.90 -5.21 -9.49
N CYS A 75 16.45 -4.35 -8.59
CA CYS A 75 15.05 -4.18 -8.25
C CYS A 75 14.67 -2.70 -8.06
N VAL A 76 13.38 -2.44 -8.21
CA VAL A 76 12.69 -1.19 -7.86
C VAL A 76 11.39 -1.51 -7.13
N ASP A 77 10.61 -0.48 -6.79
CA ASP A 77 9.31 -0.60 -6.14
C ASP A 77 8.35 -1.59 -6.85
N GLY A 78 7.41 -2.10 -6.08
CA GLY A 78 6.39 -3.02 -6.58
C GLY A 78 5.34 -2.36 -7.46
N GLY A 79 5.16 -1.03 -7.38
CA GLY A 79 4.14 -0.27 -8.11
C GLY A 79 4.26 -0.39 -9.63
N LEU A 80 5.47 -0.57 -10.16
CA LEU A 80 5.70 -0.73 -11.60
C LEU A 80 5.06 -2.01 -12.18
N THR A 81 4.89 -3.07 -11.39
CA THR A 81 4.34 -4.36 -11.89
C THR A 81 3.15 -4.90 -11.11
N LEU A 82 3.06 -4.61 -9.82
CA LEU A 82 2.10 -5.14 -8.86
C LEU A 82 1.57 -4.02 -7.95
N PHE A 83 1.12 -2.91 -8.53
CA PHE A 83 0.57 -1.75 -7.79
C PHE A 83 -0.51 -2.15 -6.78
N MET A 84 -1.41 -3.05 -7.19
CA MET A 84 -2.30 -3.78 -6.28
C MET A 84 -1.92 -5.27 -6.31
N PRO A 85 -1.17 -5.76 -5.31
CA PRO A 85 -0.73 -7.15 -5.27
C PRO A 85 -1.91 -8.14 -5.31
N PRO A 86 -1.77 -9.27 -6.03
CA PRO A 86 -2.80 -10.30 -6.03
C PRO A 86 -2.88 -10.99 -4.66
N THR A 87 -4.07 -11.51 -4.38
CA THR A 87 -4.41 -12.21 -3.15
C THR A 87 -5.01 -13.57 -3.48
N SER A 88 -4.79 -14.54 -2.61
CA SER A 88 -5.36 -15.89 -2.70
C SER A 88 -6.47 -16.12 -1.68
N ALA A 89 -6.76 -15.13 -0.83
CA ALA A 89 -7.82 -15.24 0.16
C ALA A 89 -9.19 -15.18 -0.54
N SER A 90 -10.18 -15.89 0.01
CA SER A 90 -11.57 -15.87 -0.47
C SER A 90 -12.17 -14.47 -0.41
N GLU A 91 -11.77 -13.70 0.60
CA GLU A 91 -12.15 -12.30 0.78
C GLU A 91 -10.90 -11.46 0.99
N THR A 92 -10.89 -10.26 0.42
CA THR A 92 -9.78 -9.31 0.60
C THR A 92 -10.29 -7.89 0.53
N VAL A 93 -10.05 -7.13 1.60
CA VAL A 93 -10.24 -5.68 1.59
C VAL A 93 -9.02 -5.04 0.97
N ARG A 94 -9.20 -4.42 -0.20
CA ARG A 94 -8.14 -3.66 -0.87
C ARG A 94 -8.24 -2.19 -0.47
N ILE A 95 -7.11 -1.59 -0.12
CA ILE A 95 -7.02 -0.20 0.34
C ILE A 95 -6.16 0.59 -0.65
N CYS A 96 -6.60 1.78 -1.03
CA CYS A 96 -5.85 2.70 -1.87
C CYS A 96 -5.86 4.11 -1.25
N ALA A 97 -4.69 4.72 -1.10
CA ALA A 97 -4.57 6.09 -0.60
C ALA A 97 -4.99 7.16 -1.63
N PHE A 98 -5.30 6.75 -2.86
CA PHE A 98 -5.72 7.63 -3.96
C PHE A 98 -7.17 7.35 -4.35
N PRO A 99 -7.88 8.32 -4.95
CA PRO A 99 -9.18 8.08 -5.59
C PRO A 99 -9.06 6.96 -6.63
N ALA A 100 -9.50 5.75 -6.27
CA ALA A 100 -9.29 4.53 -7.03
C ALA A 100 -9.94 4.59 -8.41
N GLY A 101 -11.16 5.12 -8.49
CA GLY A 101 -11.91 5.31 -9.73
C GLY A 101 -11.18 6.22 -10.72
N ARG A 102 -10.48 7.26 -10.24
CA ARG A 102 -9.68 8.15 -11.11
C ARG A 102 -8.43 7.46 -11.67
N LEU A 103 -7.92 6.45 -10.96
CA LEU A 103 -6.79 5.63 -11.41
C LEU A 103 -7.23 4.41 -12.22
N GLY A 104 -8.54 4.20 -12.42
CA GLY A 104 -9.07 3.03 -13.10
C GLY A 104 -8.85 1.72 -12.33
N LEU A 105 -8.58 1.79 -11.02
CA LEU A 105 -8.39 0.62 -10.17
C LEU A 105 -9.75 0.03 -9.81
N GLN A 106 -9.89 -1.28 -9.98
CA GLN A 106 -11.12 -2.01 -9.70
C GLN A 106 -11.01 -2.84 -8.42
N GLY A 107 -12.15 -3.10 -7.79
CA GLY A 107 -12.23 -3.95 -6.60
C GLY A 107 -11.48 -3.38 -5.39
N ILE A 108 -11.37 -2.05 -5.32
CA ILE A 108 -10.87 -1.33 -4.14
C ILE A 108 -12.01 -1.18 -3.15
N GLY A 109 -11.79 -1.60 -1.91
CA GLY A 109 -12.76 -1.46 -0.83
C GLY A 109 -12.68 -0.07 -0.20
N ILE A 110 -11.52 0.26 0.36
CA ILE A 110 -11.32 1.52 1.10
C ILE A 110 -10.47 2.46 0.26
N SER A 111 -10.99 3.64 -0.04
CA SER A 111 -10.26 4.72 -0.70
C SER A 111 -10.95 6.07 -0.49
N PRO A 112 -10.33 7.20 -0.86
CA PRO A 112 -10.98 8.51 -0.85
C PRO A 112 -12.30 8.60 -1.64
N ASP A 113 -12.60 7.64 -2.52
CA ASP A 113 -13.89 7.57 -3.21
C ASP A 113 -15.05 7.21 -2.26
N CYS A 114 -14.77 6.61 -1.09
CA CYS A 114 -15.79 6.29 -0.08
C CYS A 114 -16.41 7.56 0.54
N ASN A 115 -15.62 8.60 0.76
CA ASN A 115 -16.07 9.88 1.30
C ASN A 115 -15.41 11.06 0.53
N PRO A 116 -15.87 11.42 -0.67
CA PRO A 116 -15.13 12.28 -1.60
C PRO A 116 -15.08 13.77 -1.21
N GLU A 117 -15.74 14.18 -0.13
CA GLU A 117 -15.77 15.58 0.30
C GLU A 117 -14.46 16.02 0.96
N ASN A 118 -14.14 17.32 0.83
CA ASN A 118 -13.00 17.97 1.47
C ASN A 118 -11.63 17.30 1.21
N ARG A 119 -11.47 16.71 0.02
CA ARG A 119 -10.24 16.01 -0.38
C ARG A 119 -9.19 16.96 -0.96
N ALA A 120 -7.93 16.64 -0.66
CA ALA A 120 -6.80 17.30 -1.28
C ALA A 120 -6.83 17.11 -2.80
N THR A 121 -6.45 18.16 -3.52
CA THR A 121 -6.32 18.10 -4.97
C THR A 121 -5.14 17.20 -5.38
N PRO A 122 -5.15 16.63 -6.59
CA PRO A 122 -4.00 15.86 -7.09
C PRO A 122 -2.67 16.64 -7.05
N ARG A 123 -2.73 17.96 -7.26
CA ARG A 123 -1.56 18.84 -7.17
C ARG A 123 -1.02 18.93 -5.75
N GLN A 124 -1.90 19.07 -4.75
CA GLN A 124 -1.47 19.08 -3.34
C GLN A 124 -0.86 17.73 -2.95
N LEU A 125 -1.52 16.63 -3.29
CA LEU A 125 -1.00 15.28 -3.01
C LEU A 125 0.37 15.05 -3.67
N PHE A 126 0.54 15.47 -4.92
CA PHE A 126 1.83 15.37 -5.62
C PHE A 126 2.93 16.21 -4.95
N ASN A 127 2.61 17.44 -4.53
CA ASN A 127 3.56 18.27 -3.81
C ASN A 127 3.96 17.63 -2.47
N TRP A 128 2.97 17.10 -1.72
CA TRP A 128 3.20 16.47 -0.42
C TRP A 128 3.92 15.13 -0.49
N ALA A 129 3.88 14.48 -1.65
CA ALA A 129 4.77 13.37 -1.93
C ALA A 129 6.23 13.86 -1.93
N LEU A 130 6.55 14.91 -2.69
CA LEU A 130 7.93 15.41 -2.80
C LEU A 130 8.47 16.04 -1.51
N GLU A 131 7.65 16.84 -0.85
CA GLU A 131 7.99 17.51 0.41
C GLU A 131 6.84 17.30 1.40
N PRO A 132 7.07 16.67 2.56
CA PRO A 132 6.01 16.40 3.53
C PRO A 132 5.20 17.67 3.85
N ALA A 133 3.88 17.51 3.94
CA ALA A 133 3.00 18.57 4.41
C ALA A 133 3.28 18.93 5.87
N GLU A 134 2.75 20.06 6.32
CA GLU A 134 2.67 20.40 7.75
C GLU A 134 1.93 19.30 8.53
N ASP A 135 2.29 19.10 9.79
CA ASP A 135 1.75 18.03 10.65
C ASP A 135 0.21 18.03 10.69
N GLU A 136 -0.41 19.21 10.76
CA GLU A 136 -1.88 19.37 10.76
C GLU A 136 -2.54 18.77 9.50
N VAL A 137 -1.87 18.85 8.36
CA VAL A 137 -2.37 18.26 7.10
C VAL A 137 -2.23 16.75 7.13
N LEU A 138 -1.11 16.23 7.67
CA LEU A 138 -0.89 14.79 7.80
C LEU A 138 -1.92 14.16 8.76
N ASP A 139 -2.20 14.82 9.89
CA ASP A 139 -3.26 14.43 10.81
C ASP A 139 -4.63 14.43 10.13
N LYS A 140 -4.90 15.44 9.30
CA LYS A 140 -6.15 15.48 8.54
C LYS A 140 -6.26 14.33 7.55
N LEU A 141 -5.18 13.96 6.85
CA LEU A 141 -5.17 12.81 5.95
C LEU A 141 -5.40 11.49 6.69
N TYR A 142 -4.85 11.35 7.90
CA TYR A 142 -5.11 10.21 8.77
C TYR A 142 -6.59 10.08 9.12
N GLU A 143 -7.21 11.17 9.59
CA GLU A 143 -8.64 11.19 9.94
C GLU A 143 -9.55 10.90 8.73
N LEU A 144 -9.20 11.43 7.56
CA LEU A 144 -9.91 11.15 6.32
C LEU A 144 -9.86 9.66 5.96
N GLY A 145 -8.72 8.98 6.17
CA GLY A 145 -8.60 7.54 5.96
C GLY A 145 -9.46 6.72 6.93
N TYR A 146 -9.60 7.17 8.18
CA TYR A 146 -10.51 6.55 9.15
C TYR A 146 -11.97 6.68 8.71
N GLN A 147 -12.36 7.85 8.20
CA GLN A 147 -13.70 8.09 7.67
C GLN A 147 -13.99 7.22 6.44
N ASP A 148 -13.02 7.04 5.53
CA ASP A 148 -13.16 6.13 4.39
C ASP A 148 -13.41 4.69 4.84
N ALA A 149 -12.66 4.23 5.83
CA ALA A 149 -12.82 2.89 6.41
C ALA A 149 -14.18 2.72 7.11
N ALA A 150 -14.66 3.74 7.82
CA ALA A 150 -15.97 3.72 8.47
C ALA A 150 -17.11 3.59 7.46
N VAL A 151 -17.10 4.41 6.40
CA VAL A 151 -18.11 4.34 5.33
C VAL A 151 -18.10 2.96 4.66
N TRP A 152 -16.91 2.43 4.35
CA TRP A 152 -16.79 1.09 3.80
C TRP A 152 -17.34 0.02 4.76
N ALA A 153 -17.05 0.11 6.05
CA ALA A 153 -17.52 -0.84 7.06
C ALA A 153 -19.05 -0.83 7.20
N GLU A 154 -19.69 0.34 7.18
CA GLU A 154 -21.16 0.45 7.21
C GLU A 154 -21.81 -0.20 5.98
N GLN A 155 -21.23 0.02 4.79
CA GLN A 155 -21.73 -0.57 3.54
C GLN A 155 -21.55 -2.10 3.48
N ASN A 156 -20.54 -2.63 4.17
CA ASN A 156 -20.20 -4.05 4.19
C ASN A 156 -20.60 -4.73 5.52
N SER A 157 -21.42 -4.07 6.33
CA SER A 157 -21.97 -4.66 7.55
C SER A 157 -23.03 -5.71 7.22
N PRO A 158 -23.13 -6.82 7.98
CA PRO A 158 -24.10 -7.90 7.72
C PRO A 158 -25.56 -7.41 7.63
N GLU A 159 -25.91 -6.36 8.37
CA GLU A 159 -27.25 -5.75 8.36
C GLU A 159 -27.58 -5.03 7.05
N SER A 160 -26.56 -4.53 6.34
CA SER A 160 -26.66 -3.86 5.04
C SER A 160 -26.89 -4.87 3.92
N THR A 161 -26.31 -6.07 4.05
CA THR A 161 -26.49 -7.19 3.11
C THR A 161 -27.94 -7.68 3.08
N VAL A 162 -28.61 -7.75 4.24
CA VAL A 162 -30.02 -8.20 4.36
C VAL A 162 -31.00 -7.24 3.67
N LYS A 163 -30.73 -5.93 3.69
CA LYS A 163 -31.59 -4.93 3.02
C LYS A 163 -31.52 -5.01 1.49
N ILE A 164 -30.38 -5.36 0.91
CA ILE A 164 -30.21 -5.45 -0.55
C ILE A 164 -30.93 -6.70 -1.08
N GLU A 165 -30.90 -7.81 -0.36
CA GLU A 165 -31.64 -9.03 -0.74
C GLU A 165 -33.17 -8.84 -0.69
N GLN A 166 -33.67 -8.04 0.25
CA GLN A 166 -35.11 -7.72 0.36
C GLN A 166 -35.61 -6.73 -0.71
N LEU A 167 -34.73 -5.94 -1.34
CA LEU A 167 -35.10 -4.98 -2.39
C LEU A 167 -34.97 -5.54 -3.82
N GLY A 168 -34.34 -6.71 -3.98
CA GLY A 168 -34.18 -7.41 -5.27
C GLY A 168 -35.24 -8.48 -5.54
N THR A 169 -36.31 -8.54 -4.75
CA THR A 169 -37.37 -9.55 -4.83
C THR A 169 -38.78 -8.95 -4.98
N ASP A 170 -38.91 -7.86 -5.75
CA ASP A 170 -40.19 -7.37 -6.27
C ASP A 170 -40.14 -7.22 -7.81
#